data_AF-A0A4Y8W904-F1
#
_entry.id   AF-A0A4Y8W904-F1
#
_cell.length_a   1.000
_cell.length_b   1.000
_cell.length_c   1.000
_cell.angle_alpha   90.00
_cell.angle_beta   90.00
_cell.angle_gamma   90.00
#
_symmetry.space_group_name_H-M   'P 1'
#
loop_
_entity.id
_entity.type
_entity.pdbx_description
1 polymer ?
#
loop_
_entity_poly.entity_id
_entity_poly.type
_entity_poly.pdbx_seq_one_letter_code
_entity_poly.pdbx_strand_id
1 'polypeptide(L)' 'MYILVVSSSLDPNSRSRQIAKLCIDELQSLDRQVKFVDLAE' A
#
# COMPACT_ATOMS: atom_id res chain seq x y z
N MET A 1 14.93 4.02 -6.38
CA MET A 1 13.86 4.96 -5.97
C MET A 1 13.06 4.27 -4.88
N TYR A 2 12.84 4.95 -3.76
CA TYR A 2 12.09 4.40 -2.63
C TYR A 2 10.67 4.96 -2.65
N ILE A 3 9.67 4.10 -2.56
CA ILE A 3 8.25 4.48 -2.61
C ILE A 3 7.59 4.12 -1.28
N LEU A 4 6.90 5.09 -0.67
CA LEU A 4 6.10 4.90 0.53
C LEU A 4 4.62 4.93 0.15
N VAL A 5 3.90 3.85 0.40
CA VAL A 5 2.45 3.75 0.18
C VAL A 5 1.77 3.88 1.54
N VAL A 6 0.92 4.90 1.70
CA VAL A 6 0.21 5.16 2.96
C VAL A 6 -1.29 5.03 2.75
N SER A 7 -1.93 4.20 3.57
CA SER A 7 -3.39 4.07 3.66
C SER A 7 -3.89 4.79 4.92
N SER A 8 -4.91 5.63 4.78
CA SER A 8 -5.54 6.36 5.90
C SER A 8 -6.98 5.94 6.18
N SER A 9 -7.44 4.84 5.58
CA SER A 9 -8.83 4.43 5.73
C SER A 9 -9.07 3.70 7.04
N LEU A 10 -10.06 4.17 7.80
CA LEU A 10 -10.50 3.57 9.06
C LEU A 10 -11.22 2.23 8.87
N ASP A 11 -11.72 1.94 7.67
CA ASP A 11 -12.37 0.66 7.36
C ASP A 11 -11.32 -0.38 6.88
N PRO A 12 -11.17 -1.50 7.61
CA PRO A 12 -10.23 -2.57 7.26
C PRO A 12 -10.52 -3.24 5.92
N ASN A 13 -11.77 -3.17 5.45
CA ASN A 13 -12.19 -3.72 4.16
C ASN A 13 -12.35 -2.64 3.09
N SER A 14 -11.88 -1.43 3.34
CA SER A 14 -12.01 -0.33 2.41
C SER A 14 -11.37 -0.66 1.06
N ARG A 15 -12.05 -0.22 0.00
CA ARG A 15 -11.55 -0.34 -1.37
C ARG A 15 -10.17 0.31 -1.54
N SER A 16 -9.91 1.41 -0.83
CA SER A 16 -8.60 2.08 -0.80
C SER A 16 -7.49 1.18 -0.28
N ARG A 17 -7.74 0.39 0.76
CA ARG A 17 -6.75 -0.53 1.34
C ARG A 17 -6.46 -1.70 0.40
N GLN A 18 -7.50 -2.22 -0.28
CA GLN A 18 -7.34 -3.24 -1.32
C GLN A 18 -6.49 -2.72 -2.49
N ILE A 19 -6.75 -1.50 -2.95
CA ILE A 19 -5.97 -0.87 -4.02
C ILE A 19 -4.52 -0.63 -3.58
N ALA A 20 -4.28 -0.19 -2.34
CA ALA A 20 -2.94 0.00 -1.81
C ALA A 20 -2.13 -1.31 -1.85
N LYS A 21 -2.75 -2.43 -1.43
CA LYS A 21 -2.13 -3.77 -1.51
C LYS A 21 -1.76 -4.16 -2.94
N LEU A 22 -2.70 -4.03 -3.89
CA LEU A 22 -2.44 -4.28 -5.31
C LEU A 22 -1.31 -3.40 -5.86
N CYS A 23 -1.24 -2.13 -5.45
CA CYS A 23 -0.17 -1.22 -5.84
C CYS A 23 1.20 -1.67 -5.32
N ILE A 24 1.27 -2.18 -4.09
CA ILE A 24 2.52 -2.66 -3.49
C ILE A 24 3.02 -3.90 -4.22
N ASP A 25 2.12 -4.86 -4.48
CA ASP A 25 2.43 -6.09 -5.21
C ASP A 25 3.05 -5.76 -6.58
N GLU A 26 2.48 -4.78 -7.27
CA GLU A 26 2.98 -4.36 -8.58
C GLU A 26 4.27 -3.55 -8.54
N LEU A 27 4.50 -2.79 -7.48
CA LEU A 27 5.78 -2.11 -7.29
C LEU A 27 6.89 -3.10 -6.93
N GLN A 28 6.57 -4.14 -6.15
CA GLN A 28 7.51 -5.21 -5.81
C GLN A 28 7.86 -6.08 -7.02
N SER A 29 6.88 -6.37 -7.90
CA SER A 29 7.14 -7.13 -9.14
C SER A 29 8.07 -6.39 -10.12
N LEU A 30 8.14 -5.06 -10.01
CA LEU A 30 9.07 -4.19 -10.75
C LEU A 30 10.41 -3.97 -10.03
N ASP A 31 10.72 -4.78 -9.01
CA ASP A 31 11.93 -4.72 -8.19
C ASP A 31 12.17 -3.33 -7.57
N ARG A 32 11.07 -2.64 -7.20
CA ARG A 32 11.12 -1.35 -6.50
C ARG A 32 11.15 -1.56 -4.99
N GLN A 33 11.96 -0.77 -4.32
CA GLN A 33 11.93 -0.69 -2.86
C GLN A 33 10.66 0.06 -2.43
N VAL A 34 9.74 -0.67 -1.79
CA VAL A 34 8.47 -0.12 -1.33
C VAL A 34 8.22 -0.45 0.14
N LYS A 35 7.60 0.48 0.86
CA LYS A 35 7.09 0.26 2.22
C LYS A 35 5.61 0.65 2.27
N PHE A 36 4.82 -0.18 2.93
CA PHE A 36 3.43 0.11 3.22
C PHE A 36 3.25 0.54 4.67
N VAL A 37 2.40 1.55 4.88
CA VAL A 37 1.96 1.98 6.21
C VAL A 37 0.44 2.12 6.16
N ASP A 38 -0.23 1.37 7.01
CA ASP A 38 -1.65 1.54 7.29
C ASP A 38 -1.79 2.39 8.56
N LEU A 39 -2.43 3.55 8.48
CA LEU A 39 -2.55 4.47 9.63
C LEU A 39 -3.68 4.07 10.59
N ALA A 40 -4.55 3.16 10.17
CA ALA A 40 -5.64 2.67 10.99
C ALA A 40 -5.28 1.39 11.78
N GLU A 41 -4.09 0.83 11.55
CA GLU A 41 -3.55 -0.35 12.22
C GLU A 41 -2.31 0.05 13.04
#